data_AF-A0A6J1WAZ2-F1
#
_entry.id   AF-A0A6J1WAZ2-F1
#
_cell.length_a   1.000
_cell.length_b   1.000
_cell.length_c   1.000
_cell.angle_alpha   90.00
_cell.angle_beta   90.00
_cell.angle_gamma   90.00
#
_symmetry.space_group_name_H-M   'P 1'
#
loop_
_entity.id
_entity.type
_entity.pdbx_description
1 polymer ?
#
loop_
_entity_poly.entity_id
_entity_poly.type
_entity_poly.pdbx_seq_one_letter_code
_entity_poly.pdbx_strand_id
1 'polypeptide(L)'
;TGEVLDERTPFQRVGYDIVSLVSCYTFSPGIDVTTELDSWIDKFCLDADVFVLVANSESTLMQTEKQFFHKVNARLSRPNIFILNNRWDASASEPEYMEEVRRQHMERCTSFLVDELAVVDRGQAGDRIFFVSAKEVLNARIQKAQGMPEGGGALAEGFQVRMFEFQNFERRFEASTS
;
A
#
# COMPACT_ATOMS: atom_id res chain seq x y z
N THR A 1 34.03 -16.30 -3.83
CA THR A 1 33.60 -15.80 -2.50
C THR A 1 32.29 -15.06 -2.72
N GLY A 2 31.19 -15.79 -2.67
CA GLY A 2 29.86 -15.27 -2.97
C GLY A 2 29.34 -14.43 -1.81
N GLU A 3 28.87 -13.23 -2.11
CA GLU A 3 28.15 -12.38 -1.17
C GLU A 3 26.82 -13.05 -0.83
N VAL A 4 26.64 -13.37 0.45
CA VAL A 4 25.35 -13.70 1.03
C VAL A 4 24.60 -12.37 1.14
N LEU A 5 23.71 -12.11 0.19
CA LEU A 5 22.79 -10.98 0.24
C LEU A 5 21.76 -11.25 1.34
N ASP A 6 21.70 -10.36 2.31
CA ASP A 6 20.77 -10.40 3.43
C ASP A 6 19.32 -10.17 2.92
N GLU A 7 18.48 -11.20 3.01
CA GLU A 7 17.09 -11.23 2.51
C GLU A 7 16.11 -10.39 3.35
N ARG A 8 16.59 -9.46 4.20
CA ARG A 8 15.77 -8.76 5.21
C ARG A 8 15.30 -7.35 4.86
N THR A 9 15.53 -6.85 3.64
CA THR A 9 15.06 -5.51 3.24
C THR A 9 14.06 -5.57 2.08
N PRO A 10 12.74 -5.41 2.34
CA PRO A 10 11.68 -5.68 1.35
C PRO A 10 11.57 -4.67 0.19
N PHE A 11 12.36 -3.60 0.19
CA PHE A 11 12.06 -2.43 -0.64
C PHE A 11 12.93 -2.28 -1.90
N GLN A 12 13.88 -3.18 -2.15
CA GLN A 12 14.94 -2.93 -3.16
C GLN A 12 14.57 -3.18 -4.64
N ARG A 13 13.32 -3.50 -4.99
CA ARG A 13 12.90 -3.62 -6.40
C ARG A 13 11.58 -2.89 -6.65
N VAL A 14 11.67 -1.60 -6.94
CA VAL A 14 10.53 -0.80 -7.41
C VAL A 14 10.86 -0.24 -8.79
N GLY A 15 10.57 -1.05 -9.80
CA GLY A 15 10.53 -0.65 -11.21
C GLY A 15 9.14 -0.93 -11.76
N TYR A 16 8.40 0.15 -12.03
CA TYR A 16 7.22 0.28 -12.90
C TYR A 16 6.00 -0.65 -12.66
N ASP A 17 4.87 0.02 -12.44
CA ASP A 17 3.47 -0.43 -12.54
C ASP A 17 2.96 -1.48 -11.52
N ILE A 18 2.06 -1.00 -10.65
CA ILE A 18 1.11 -1.74 -9.79
C ILE A 18 1.76 -2.77 -8.85
N VAL A 19 2.17 -2.33 -7.66
CA VAL A 19 2.62 -3.22 -6.58
C VAL A 19 1.44 -3.51 -5.64
N SER A 20 0.47 -4.35 -6.01
CA SER A 20 -0.45 -4.87 -4.98
C SER A 20 0.36 -5.66 -3.94
N LEU A 21 0.44 -5.14 -2.72
CA LEU A 21 1.24 -5.72 -1.64
C LEU A 21 0.33 -6.60 -0.79
N VAL A 22 -0.13 -7.72 -1.34
CA VAL A 22 -0.81 -8.73 -0.52
C VAL A 22 0.22 -9.24 0.51
N SER A 23 -0.12 -9.36 1.80
CA SER A 23 0.73 -10.04 2.78
C SER A 23 0.66 -11.55 2.55
N CYS A 24 1.11 -11.94 1.36
CA CYS A 24 1.70 -13.23 1.07
C CYS A 24 2.94 -12.85 0.26
N TYR A 25 4.12 -13.33 0.67
CA TYR A 25 5.44 -13.00 0.10
C TYR A 25 5.63 -13.41 -1.38
N THR A 26 4.54 -13.59 -2.12
CA THR A 26 4.46 -13.92 -3.53
C THR A 26 4.02 -12.70 -4.33
N PHE A 27 4.95 -12.16 -5.12
CA PHE A 27 4.67 -11.24 -6.22
C PHE A 27 3.43 -11.72 -7.01
N SER A 28 2.32 -11.00 -6.96
CA SER A 28 1.24 -11.22 -7.93
C SER A 28 1.66 -10.65 -9.28
N PRO A 29 1.48 -11.36 -10.41
CA PRO A 29 1.43 -10.69 -11.70
C PRO A 29 0.34 -9.61 -11.60
N GLY A 30 0.56 -8.44 -12.21
CA GLY A 30 -0.37 -7.32 -12.13
C GLY A 30 -1.83 -7.77 -12.30
N ILE A 31 -2.73 -7.25 -11.46
CA ILE A 31 -4.13 -7.68 -11.34
C ILE A 31 -4.87 -7.73 -12.70
N ASP A 32 -4.35 -7.03 -13.71
CA ASP A 32 -4.89 -6.93 -15.06
C ASP A 32 -4.64 -8.16 -15.97
N VAL A 33 -3.85 -9.16 -15.56
CA VAL A 33 -3.31 -10.16 -16.52
C VAL A 33 -3.83 -11.59 -16.37
N THR A 34 -4.67 -11.95 -15.38
CA THR A 34 -4.98 -13.38 -15.18
C THR A 34 -6.47 -13.72 -15.05
N THR A 35 -6.94 -14.60 -15.93
CA THR A 35 -8.19 -15.39 -15.76
C THR A 35 -8.09 -16.40 -14.61
N GLU A 36 -6.93 -16.48 -13.94
CA GLU A 36 -6.60 -17.45 -12.89
C GLU A 36 -6.61 -16.86 -11.48
N LEU A 37 -7.12 -15.63 -11.27
CA LEU A 37 -7.15 -14.95 -9.96
C LEU A 37 -7.78 -15.81 -8.85
N ASP A 38 -8.80 -16.61 -9.16
CA ASP A 38 -9.44 -17.49 -8.17
C ASP A 38 -8.47 -18.57 -7.66
N SER A 39 -7.65 -19.14 -8.56
CA SER A 39 -6.63 -20.13 -8.19
C SER A 39 -5.48 -19.54 -7.37
N TRP A 40 -5.20 -18.25 -7.56
CA TRP A 40 -4.21 -17.51 -6.76
C TRP A 40 -4.70 -17.28 -5.34
N ILE A 41 -5.96 -16.87 -5.20
CA ILE A 41 -6.59 -16.68 -3.89
C ILE A 41 -6.57 -18.01 -3.11
N ASP A 42 -6.98 -19.10 -3.75
CA ASP A 42 -7.05 -20.42 -3.13
C ASP A 42 -5.66 -20.99 -2.74
N LYS A 43 -4.58 -20.56 -3.41
CA LYS A 43 -3.22 -21.06 -3.14
C LYS A 43 -2.40 -20.21 -2.18
N PHE A 44 -2.58 -18.89 -2.22
CA PHE A 44 -1.65 -17.93 -1.60
C PHE A 44 -2.34 -16.91 -0.70
N CYS A 45 -3.67 -16.86 -0.65
CA CYS A 45 -4.38 -15.85 0.14
C CYS A 45 -5.18 -16.44 1.30
N LEU A 46 -5.38 -17.76 1.38
CA LEU A 46 -6.21 -18.37 2.41
C LEU A 46 -5.60 -18.28 3.82
N ASP A 47 -4.28 -18.21 3.91
CA ASP A 47 -3.49 -18.11 5.13
C ASP A 47 -2.98 -16.68 5.41
N ALA A 48 -3.32 -15.71 4.56
CA ALA A 48 -2.90 -14.33 4.74
C ALA A 48 -3.72 -13.64 5.85
N ASP A 49 -3.03 -13.15 6.89
CA ASP A 49 -3.66 -12.40 7.98
C ASP A 49 -4.08 -10.98 7.58
N VAL A 50 -3.33 -10.37 6.64
CA VAL A 50 -3.50 -8.98 6.22
C VAL A 50 -3.33 -8.83 4.71
N PHE A 51 -4.10 -7.94 4.09
CA PHE A 51 -3.98 -7.60 2.67
C PHE A 51 -3.66 -6.12 2.53
N VAL A 52 -2.70 -5.74 1.68
CA VAL A 52 -2.41 -4.33 1.39
C VAL A 52 -2.59 -4.05 -0.09
N LEU A 53 -3.55 -3.19 -0.41
CA LEU A 53 -3.76 -2.65 -1.74
C LEU A 53 -2.89 -1.41 -1.92
N VAL A 54 -1.92 -1.44 -2.82
CA VAL A 54 -1.15 -0.24 -3.16
C VAL A 54 -1.75 0.36 -4.43
N ALA A 55 -2.49 1.46 -4.24
CA ALA A 55 -3.05 2.24 -5.34
C ALA A 55 -2.03 3.30 -5.78
N ASN A 56 -2.01 3.61 -7.08
CA ASN A 56 -1.32 4.81 -7.56
C ASN A 56 -2.16 6.04 -7.22
N SER A 57 -1.63 6.97 -6.43
CA SER A 57 -2.37 8.17 -6.04
C SER A 57 -2.56 9.21 -7.16
N GLU A 58 -1.82 9.08 -8.26
CA GLU A 58 -2.04 9.90 -9.47
C GLU A 58 -3.25 9.41 -10.29
N SER A 59 -3.76 8.21 -9.98
CA SER A 59 -4.88 7.57 -10.67
C SER A 59 -6.00 7.21 -9.70
N THR A 60 -7.22 7.04 -10.20
CA THR A 60 -8.31 6.52 -9.36
C THR A 60 -8.21 5.01 -9.20
N LEU A 61 -8.60 4.50 -8.03
CA LEU A 61 -8.74 3.07 -7.76
C LEU A 61 -9.55 2.38 -8.87
N MET A 62 -8.94 1.41 -9.54
CA MET A 62 -9.50 0.78 -10.73
C MET A 62 -10.51 -0.32 -10.38
N GLN A 63 -11.47 -0.56 -11.27
CA GLN A 63 -12.48 -1.59 -11.07
C GLN A 63 -11.87 -3.00 -10.95
N THR A 64 -10.79 -3.28 -11.68
CA THR A 64 -10.10 -4.57 -11.64
C THR A 64 -9.51 -4.85 -10.25
N GLU A 65 -8.90 -3.83 -9.62
CA GLU A 65 -8.38 -3.91 -8.25
C GLU A 65 -9.52 -4.19 -7.26
N LYS A 66 -10.63 -3.46 -7.39
CA LYS A 66 -11.82 -3.71 -6.57
C LYS A 66 -12.35 -5.13 -6.72
N GLN A 67 -12.45 -5.63 -7.95
CA GLN A 67 -12.96 -6.98 -8.24
C GLN A 67 -12.11 -8.08 -7.57
N PHE A 68 -10.79 -7.93 -7.54
CA PHE A 68 -9.91 -8.86 -6.82
C PHE A 68 -10.29 -8.95 -5.33
N PHE A 69 -10.41 -7.81 -4.67
CA PHE A 69 -10.75 -7.75 -3.24
C PHE A 69 -12.19 -8.17 -2.94
N HIS A 70 -13.13 -7.98 -3.87
CA HIS A 70 -14.47 -8.57 -3.80
C HIS A 70 -14.41 -10.10 -3.78
N LYS A 71 -13.53 -10.70 -4.60
CA LYS A 71 -13.30 -12.16 -4.58
C LYS A 71 -12.63 -12.64 -3.29
N VAL A 72 -11.64 -11.90 -2.80
CA VAL A 72 -11.00 -12.20 -1.50
C VAL A 72 -12.04 -12.16 -0.37
N ASN A 73 -12.86 -11.11 -0.31
CA ASN A 73 -13.92 -10.94 0.69
C ASN A 73 -15.04 -11.99 0.58
N ALA A 74 -15.26 -12.57 -0.60
CA ALA A 74 -16.18 -13.69 -0.77
C ALA A 74 -15.61 -15.03 -0.27
N ARG A 75 -14.28 -15.17 -0.20
CA ARG A 75 -13.59 -16.40 0.26
C ARG A 75 -13.20 -16.33 1.73
N LEU A 76 -12.86 -15.15 2.24
CA LEU A 76 -12.43 -14.92 3.61
C LEU A 76 -13.47 -14.12 4.37
N SER A 77 -13.80 -14.54 5.60
CA SER A 77 -14.70 -13.77 6.45
C SER A 77 -13.96 -12.59 7.06
N ARG A 78 -14.31 -11.36 6.62
CA ARG A 78 -13.74 -10.09 7.12
C ARG A 78 -12.20 -10.02 7.01
N PRO A 79 -11.63 -10.08 5.80
CA PRO A 79 -10.19 -9.91 5.60
C PRO A 79 -9.72 -8.53 6.11
N ASN A 80 -8.54 -8.48 6.73
CA ASN A 80 -7.96 -7.23 7.20
C ASN A 80 -7.26 -6.51 6.04
N ILE A 81 -7.90 -5.48 5.49
CA ILE A 81 -7.44 -4.81 4.27
C ILE A 81 -6.94 -3.39 4.59
N PHE A 82 -5.74 -3.08 4.11
CA PHE A 82 -5.14 -1.75 4.09
C PHE A 82 -5.08 -1.21 2.67
N ILE A 83 -5.17 0.12 2.51
CA ILE A 83 -4.99 0.81 1.23
C ILE A 83 -3.88 1.84 1.37
N LEU A 84 -2.84 1.70 0.57
CA LEU A 84 -1.76 2.67 0.44
C LEU A 84 -1.93 3.42 -0.88
N ASN A 85 -2.34 4.68 -0.81
CA ASN A 85 -2.27 5.60 -1.94
C ASN A 85 -0.80 6.03 -2.07
N ASN A 86 -0.04 5.32 -2.90
CA ASN A 86 1.40 5.48 -3.09
C ASN A 86 1.70 6.49 -4.21
N ARG A 87 2.94 7.00 -4.24
CA ARG A 87 3.39 8.13 -5.08
C ARG A 87 2.79 9.47 -4.64
N TRP A 88 2.45 9.60 -3.36
CA TRP A 88 1.90 10.84 -2.82
C TRP A 88 2.89 12.02 -2.88
N ASP A 89 4.19 11.77 -3.09
CA ASP A 89 5.18 12.80 -3.39
C ASP A 89 4.84 13.60 -4.65
N ALA A 90 4.18 12.99 -5.66
CA ALA A 90 3.75 13.69 -6.87
C ALA A 90 2.73 14.81 -6.57
N SER A 91 1.87 14.65 -5.56
CA SER A 91 0.88 15.67 -5.19
C SER A 91 1.51 16.98 -4.69
N ALA A 92 2.76 16.94 -4.24
CA ALA A 92 3.47 18.12 -3.75
C ALA A 92 3.80 19.13 -4.87
N SER A 93 3.71 18.75 -6.15
CA SER A 93 3.85 19.70 -7.26
C SER A 93 2.63 20.63 -7.40
N GLU A 94 1.48 20.25 -6.84
CA GLU A 94 0.21 20.98 -6.96
C GLU A 94 -0.47 21.14 -5.58
N PRO A 95 0.12 21.92 -4.66
CA PRO A 95 -0.33 22.00 -3.27
C PRO A 95 -1.76 22.56 -3.12
N GLU A 96 -2.21 23.39 -4.06
CA GLU A 96 -3.57 23.98 -4.06
C GLU A 96 -4.67 22.92 -4.22
N TYR A 97 -4.38 21.82 -4.92
CA TYR A 97 -5.33 20.72 -5.14
C TYR A 97 -5.10 19.52 -4.23
N MET A 98 -3.98 19.47 -3.51
CA MET A 98 -3.57 18.33 -2.69
C MET A 98 -4.63 17.90 -1.68
N GLU A 99 -5.25 18.86 -0.97
CA GLU A 99 -6.27 18.57 0.04
C GLU A 99 -7.56 18.00 -0.58
N GLU A 100 -8.01 18.56 -1.69
CA GLU A 100 -9.20 18.11 -2.40
C GLU A 100 -8.99 16.71 -3.02
N VAL A 101 -7.83 16.47 -3.64
CA VAL A 101 -7.45 15.14 -4.15
C VAL A 101 -7.39 14.14 -2.99
N ARG A 102 -6.76 14.49 -1.87
CA ARG A 102 -6.71 13.61 -0.67
C ARG A 102 -8.11 13.27 -0.19
N ARG A 103 -9.00 14.26 -0.12
CA ARG A 103 -10.40 14.07 0.29
C ARG A 103 -11.14 13.11 -0.64
N GLN A 104 -11.01 13.29 -1.95
CA GLN A 104 -11.64 12.41 -2.95
C GLN A 104 -11.12 10.97 -2.87
N HIS A 105 -9.80 10.78 -2.72
CA HIS A 105 -9.21 9.46 -2.53
C HIS A 105 -9.68 8.82 -1.22
N MET A 106 -9.71 9.58 -0.12
CA MET A 106 -10.16 9.11 1.18
C MET A 106 -11.63 8.67 1.12
N GLU A 107 -12.50 9.46 0.50
CA GLU A 107 -13.92 9.17 0.34
C GLU A 107 -14.14 7.88 -0.49
N ARG A 108 -13.45 7.76 -1.64
CA ARG A 108 -13.53 6.57 -2.50
C ARG A 108 -13.02 5.31 -1.80
N CYS A 109 -11.87 5.39 -1.12
CA CYS A 109 -11.29 4.26 -0.41
C CYS A 109 -12.15 3.87 0.79
N THR A 110 -12.71 4.85 1.51
CA THR A 110 -13.64 4.59 2.63
C THR A 110 -14.89 3.89 2.13
N SER A 111 -15.51 4.39 1.06
CA SER A 111 -16.69 3.76 0.48
C SER A 111 -16.41 2.33 0.00
N PHE A 112 -15.22 2.10 -0.57
CA PHE A 112 -14.81 0.76 -0.97
C PHE A 112 -14.69 -0.20 0.24
N LEU A 113 -14.02 0.20 1.32
CA LEU A 113 -13.83 -0.67 2.48
C LEU A 113 -15.11 -0.88 3.32
N VAL A 114 -15.93 0.17 3.43
CA VAL A 114 -17.11 0.21 4.32
C VAL A 114 -18.39 -0.20 3.59
N ASP A 115 -18.67 0.43 2.45
CA ASP A 115 -19.96 0.29 1.77
C ASP A 115 -19.94 -0.89 0.77
N GLU A 116 -18.81 -1.10 0.08
CA GLU A 116 -18.69 -2.19 -0.90
C GLU A 116 -18.24 -3.52 -0.27
N LEU A 117 -17.14 -3.53 0.50
CA LEU A 117 -16.61 -4.75 1.11
C LEU A 117 -17.19 -5.04 2.50
N ALA A 118 -17.69 -4.03 3.22
CA ALA A 118 -18.19 -4.15 4.58
C ALA A 118 -17.22 -4.86 5.56
N VAL A 119 -15.91 -4.60 5.41
CA VAL A 119 -14.85 -5.23 6.23
C VAL A 119 -14.49 -4.42 7.48
N VAL A 120 -14.79 -3.12 7.48
CA VAL A 120 -14.52 -2.19 8.58
C VAL A 120 -15.64 -1.17 8.71
N ASP A 121 -15.78 -0.60 9.92
CA ASP A 121 -16.70 0.51 10.15
C ASP A 121 -16.12 1.85 9.63
N ARG A 122 -16.99 2.82 9.32
CA ARG A 122 -16.57 4.14 8.82
C ARG A 122 -15.62 4.88 9.76
N GLY A 123 -15.76 4.68 11.08
CA GLY A 123 -14.85 5.25 12.08
C GLY A 123 -13.46 4.60 12.10
N GLN A 124 -13.30 3.41 11.53
CA GLN A 124 -12.05 2.65 11.49
C GLN A 124 -11.32 2.79 10.14
N ALA A 125 -12.00 3.26 9.08
CA ALA A 125 -11.43 3.38 7.75
C ALA A 125 -10.15 4.25 7.70
N GLY A 126 -10.09 5.31 8.52
CA GLY A 126 -8.89 6.17 8.63
C GLY A 126 -7.65 5.44 9.14
N ASP A 127 -7.82 4.33 9.88
CA ASP A 127 -6.72 3.49 10.37
C ASP A 127 -6.31 2.40 9.36
N ARG A 128 -6.90 2.42 8.16
CA ARG A 128 -6.64 1.47 7.07
C ARG A 128 -6.19 2.14 5.77
N ILE A 129 -6.42 3.45 5.61
CA ILE A 129 -6.13 4.19 4.38
C ILE A 129 -5.02 5.20 4.64
N PHE A 130 -3.92 5.09 3.90
CA PHE A 130 -2.73 5.94 4.09
C PHE A 130 -2.28 6.56 2.77
N PHE A 131 -1.60 7.71 2.86
CA PHE A 131 -1.07 8.48 1.73
C PHE A 131 0.44 8.60 1.84
N VAL A 132 1.17 7.85 1.02
CA VAL A 132 2.59 7.58 1.26
C VAL A 132 3.45 7.73 0.00
N SER A 133 4.75 7.85 0.20
CA SER A 133 5.75 7.66 -0.85
C SER A 133 6.72 6.56 -0.45
N ALA A 134 6.50 5.34 -0.95
CA ALA A 134 7.38 4.21 -0.68
C ALA A 134 8.81 4.47 -1.18
N LYS A 135 8.97 5.26 -2.26
CA LYS A 135 10.26 5.62 -2.83
C LYS A 135 11.06 6.53 -1.89
N GLU A 136 10.42 7.54 -1.31
CA GLU A 136 11.07 8.39 -0.30
C GLU A 136 11.48 7.60 0.94
N VAL A 137 10.60 6.73 1.43
CA VAL A 137 10.86 5.90 2.61
C VAL A 137 12.03 4.97 2.38
N LEU A 138 12.07 4.30 1.23
CA LEU A 138 13.18 3.43 0.84
C LEU A 138 14.51 4.19 0.79
N ASN A 139 14.53 5.33 0.08
CA ASN A 139 15.75 6.11 -0.07
C ASN A 139 16.27 6.62 1.28
N ALA A 140 15.38 7.09 2.15
CA ALA A 140 15.72 7.53 3.49
C ALA A 140 16.32 6.38 4.34
N ARG A 141 15.73 5.17 4.26
CA ARG A 141 16.26 3.98 4.97
C ARG A 141 17.62 3.55 4.45
N ILE A 142 17.83 3.57 3.13
CA ILE A 142 19.14 3.26 2.52
C ILE A 142 20.21 4.25 3.02
N GLN A 143 19.90 5.54 3.02
CA GLN A 143 20.82 6.56 3.50
C GLN A 143 21.14 6.40 4.98
N LYS A 144 20.11 6.17 5.81
CA LYS A 144 20.30 5.89 7.23
C LYS A 144 21.22 4.68 7.46
N ALA A 145 21.03 3.60 6.72
CA ALA A 145 21.86 2.41 6.81
C ALA A 145 23.33 2.67 6.42
N GLN A 146 23.57 3.66 5.56
CA GLN A 146 24.90 4.13 5.17
C GLN A 146 25.47 5.20 6.11
N GLY A 147 24.79 5.54 7.21
CA GLY A 147 25.19 6.59 8.15
C GLY A 147 24.97 8.02 7.62
N MET A 148 24.22 8.19 6.53
CA MET A 148 23.86 9.47 5.96
C MET A 148 22.53 9.99 6.56
N PRO A 149 22.29 11.31 6.56
CA PRO A 149 21.02 11.88 7.03
C PRO A 149 19.83 11.39 6.19
N GLU A 150 18.74 10.97 6.84
CA GLU A 150 17.51 10.48 6.19
C GLU A 150 16.88 11.48 5.20
N GLY A 151 17.14 12.78 5.39
CA GLY A 151 16.59 13.85 4.57
C GLY A 151 17.04 13.82 3.11
N GLY A 152 18.12 13.12 2.76
CA GLY A 152 18.51 12.97 1.36
C GLY A 152 17.61 12.00 0.58
N GLY A 153 16.64 11.34 1.23
CA GLY A 153 15.62 10.52 0.59
C GLY A 153 14.39 11.31 0.14
N ALA A 154 14.26 12.58 0.55
CA ALA A 154 13.14 13.45 0.19
C ALA A 154 13.11 13.72 -1.32
N LEU A 155 11.94 13.57 -1.93
CA LEU A 155 11.71 13.87 -3.34
C LEU A 155 10.93 15.19 -3.53
N ALA A 156 10.14 15.58 -2.53
CA ALA A 156 9.38 16.82 -2.55
C ALA A 156 9.16 17.39 -1.15
N GLU A 157 8.64 18.62 -1.07
CA GLU A 157 8.24 19.23 0.20
C GLU A 157 7.21 18.34 0.93
N GLY A 158 7.21 18.36 2.27
CA GLY A 158 6.32 17.53 3.08
C GLY A 158 6.79 16.08 3.30
N PHE A 159 8.05 15.74 2.95
CA PHE A 159 8.64 14.41 3.18
C PHE A 159 8.41 13.88 4.60
N GLN A 160 8.61 14.70 5.63
CA GLN A 160 8.43 14.28 7.02
C GLN A 160 6.99 13.84 7.33
N VAL A 161 6.00 14.50 6.73
CA VAL A 161 4.58 14.14 6.88
C VAL A 161 4.31 12.77 6.24
N ARG A 162 4.83 12.54 5.02
CA ARG A 162 4.68 11.26 4.31
C ARG A 162 5.45 10.12 5.01
N MET A 163 6.62 10.41 5.58
CA MET A 163 7.38 9.45 6.40
C MET A 163 6.61 9.07 7.66
N PHE A 164 6.06 10.04 8.39
CA PHE A 164 5.25 9.79 9.58
C PHE A 164 3.99 8.98 9.26
N GLU A 165 3.30 9.29 8.15
CA GLU A 165 2.16 8.52 7.67
C GLU A 165 2.54 7.05 7.40
N PHE A 166 3.69 6.81 6.77
CA PHE A 166 4.18 5.46 6.51
C PHE A 166 4.50 4.69 7.80
N GLN A 167 5.14 5.34 8.77
CA GLN A 167 5.42 4.74 10.08
C GLN A 167 4.12 4.42 10.84
N ASN A 168 3.09 5.26 10.71
CA ASN A 168 1.77 4.99 11.28
C ASN A 168 1.13 3.76 10.61
N PHE A 169 1.24 3.64 9.29
CA PHE A 169 0.83 2.43 8.58
C PHE A 169 1.54 1.19 9.14
N GLU A 170 2.88 1.19 9.22
CA GLU A 170 3.64 0.04 9.72
C GLU A 170 3.20 -0.37 11.12
N ARG A 171 3.01 0.60 12.03
CA ARG A 171 2.52 0.33 13.39
C ARG A 171 1.13 -0.33 13.39
N ARG A 172 0.22 0.13 12.53
CA ARG A 172 -1.14 -0.44 12.42
C ARG A 172 -1.14 -1.80 11.74
N PHE A 173 -0.23 -2.02 10.79
CA PHE A 173 0.00 -3.28 10.12
C PHE A 173 0.56 -4.33 11.09
N GLU A 174 1.61 -4.01 11.85
CA GLU A 174 2.21 -4.93 12.84
C GLU A 174 1.23 -5.33 13.95
N ALA A 175 0.43 -4.38 14.44
CA ALA A 175 -0.63 -4.65 15.42
C ALA A 175 -1.78 -5.50 14.85
N SER A 176 -1.86 -5.63 13.53
CA SER A 176 -2.87 -6.43 12.83
C SER A 176 -2.40 -7.84 12.49
N THR A 177 -1.09 -8.10 12.56
CA THR A 177 -0.44 -9.39 12.28
C THR A 177 -0.01 -10.12 13.56
N SER A 178 -0.27 -9.55 14.73
CA SER A 178 0.12 -10.10 16.06
C SER A 178 -1.09 -10.63 16.80
#